data_AF-A0A7S2E9A5-F1
#
_entry.id   AF-A0A7S2E9A5-F1
#
_cell.length_a   1.000
_cell.length_b   1.000
_cell.length_c   1.000
_cell.angle_alpha   90.00
_cell.angle_beta   90.00
_cell.angle_gamma   90.00
#
_symmetry.space_group_name_H-M   'P 1'
#
loop_
_entity.id
_entity.type
_entity.pdbx_description
1 polymer ?
#
loop_
_entity_poly.entity_id
_entity_poly.type
_entity_poly.pdbx_seq_one_letter_code
_entity_poly.pdbx_strand_id
1 'polypeptide(L)'
;TGAGAGDISLAPFYSWTFFEDWRADLWYKRLVRDRLRYVDEIVCAAHRASEELRRRAWYRDRRNGDGAFYGLHVQRNGEDGTFGTEHPEATVNSKGLLKAAKEAGFRKGGQVCVSTDEMDRAHFDKLDEEYEVVYLSDLLRGGNGNAVSGKGGGRFGGGLSSGAGIAASGYGSNGGSLGATVERGGGLDPKYIPMAEQLVLSLADSFVGTYHTAFSGYVHRLRG
;
A
#
# COMPACT_ATOMS: atom_id res chain seq x y z
N THR A 1 9.32 31.32 8.23
CA THR A 1 9.90 30.40 9.24
C THR A 1 8.90 29.28 9.48
N GLY A 2 8.84 28.32 8.54
CA GLY A 2 7.88 27.22 8.59
C GLY A 2 8.40 26.13 9.51
N ALA A 3 7.59 25.70 10.46
CA ALA A 3 7.86 24.51 11.27
C ALA A 3 8.14 23.34 10.33
N GLY A 4 9.35 22.78 10.39
CA GLY A 4 9.71 21.58 9.66
C GLY A 4 8.71 20.48 10.03
N ALA A 5 8.11 19.87 9.01
CA ALA A 5 7.45 18.59 9.21
C ALA A 5 8.48 17.67 9.89
N GLY A 6 8.17 17.15 11.06
CA GLY A 6 9.06 16.18 11.69
C GLY A 6 9.08 14.94 10.81
N ASP A 7 10.23 14.62 10.25
CA ASP A 7 10.40 13.45 9.38
C ASP A 7 10.14 12.19 10.22
N ILE A 8 9.16 11.40 9.81
CA ILE A 8 8.83 10.13 10.47
C ILE A 8 9.63 9.05 9.78
N SER A 9 10.61 8.48 10.49
CA SER A 9 11.37 7.36 9.95
C SER A 9 10.48 6.14 9.69
N LEU A 10 10.64 5.54 8.50
CA LEU A 10 9.89 4.37 8.04
C LEU A 10 10.55 3.05 8.48
N ALA A 11 11.75 3.12 9.04
CA ALA A 11 12.37 2.01 9.75
C ALA A 11 11.81 1.93 11.18
N PRO A 12 11.58 0.71 11.69
CA PRO A 12 11.12 0.56 13.06
C PRO A 12 12.21 0.97 14.04
N PHE A 13 11.90 1.80 15.04
CA PHE A 13 12.90 2.39 15.94
C PHE A 13 13.85 1.38 16.60
N TYR A 14 13.38 0.17 16.89
CA TYR A 14 14.18 -0.87 17.52
C TYR A 14 15.25 -1.48 16.59
N SER A 15 15.27 -1.14 15.29
CA SER A 15 16.35 -1.59 14.39
C SER A 15 17.70 -0.96 14.72
N TRP A 16 17.71 0.17 15.41
CA TRP A 16 18.93 0.88 15.81
C TRP A 16 19.40 0.52 17.22
N THR A 17 18.66 -0.31 17.95
CA THR A 17 19.07 -0.81 19.26
C THR A 17 19.88 -2.10 19.08
N PHE A 18 21.09 -2.14 19.65
CA PHE A 18 21.97 -3.29 19.63
C PHE A 18 22.30 -3.74 21.05
N PHE A 19 22.21 -5.04 21.29
CA PHE A 19 22.65 -5.65 22.53
C PHE A 19 23.92 -6.47 22.28
N GLU A 20 24.81 -6.52 23.27
CA GLU A 20 26.03 -7.33 23.20
C GLU A 20 25.70 -8.83 23.12
N ASP A 21 24.70 -9.28 23.89
CA ASP A 21 24.17 -10.63 23.79
C ASP A 21 23.11 -10.73 22.68
N TRP A 22 23.40 -11.57 21.67
CA TRP A 22 22.52 -11.81 20.53
C TRP A 22 21.16 -12.41 20.94
N ARG A 23 21.09 -13.14 22.07
CA ARG A 23 19.80 -13.69 22.55
C ARG A 23 18.91 -12.60 23.10
N ALA A 24 19.47 -11.69 23.90
CA ALA A 24 18.76 -10.51 24.39
C ALA A 24 18.33 -9.60 23.23
N ASP A 25 19.19 -9.41 22.24
CA ASP A 25 18.90 -8.63 21.03
C ASP A 25 17.67 -9.16 20.29
N LEU A 26 17.65 -10.47 19.99
CA LEU A 26 16.53 -11.11 19.32
C LEU A 26 15.25 -11.07 20.15
N TRP A 27 15.34 -11.34 21.45
CA TRP A 27 14.18 -11.33 22.34
C TRP A 27 13.56 -9.92 22.41
N TYR A 28 14.38 -8.88 22.61
CA TYR A 28 13.91 -7.50 22.71
C TYR A 28 13.29 -7.03 21.39
N LYS A 29 13.95 -7.28 20.25
CA LYS A 29 13.44 -6.88 18.93
C LYS A 29 12.11 -7.58 18.62
N ARG A 30 11.97 -8.86 18.98
CA ARG A 30 10.68 -9.59 18.85
C ARG A 30 9.62 -9.01 19.77
N LEU A 31 9.94 -8.76 21.04
CA LEU A 31 9.01 -8.17 22.00
C LEU A 31 8.47 -6.83 21.50
N VAL A 32 9.37 -5.92 21.09
CA VAL A 32 8.97 -4.61 20.58
C VAL A 32 8.15 -4.77 19.30
N ARG A 33 8.57 -5.59 18.34
CA ARG A 33 7.82 -5.85 17.11
C ARG A 33 6.41 -6.35 17.38
N ASP A 34 6.25 -7.29 18.32
CA ASP A 34 4.97 -7.95 18.56
C ASP A 34 4.00 -7.05 19.36
N ARG A 35 4.53 -6.07 20.11
CA ARG A 35 3.76 -5.14 20.96
C ARG A 35 3.56 -3.76 20.36
N LEU A 36 4.45 -3.28 19.50
CA LEU A 36 4.29 -1.99 18.84
C LEU A 36 3.29 -2.14 17.70
N ARG A 37 2.13 -1.48 17.84
CA ARG A 37 1.10 -1.42 16.81
C ARG A 37 1.00 0.01 16.30
N TYR A 38 0.68 0.14 15.02
CA TYR A 38 0.25 1.43 14.49
C TYR A 38 -1.04 1.88 15.17
N VAL A 39 -1.26 3.19 15.19
CA VAL A 39 -2.52 3.76 15.68
C VAL A 39 -3.69 3.29 14.81
N ASP A 40 -4.87 3.21 15.40
CA ASP A 40 -6.05 2.61 14.79
C ASP A 40 -6.43 3.28 13.46
N GLU A 41 -6.18 4.58 13.32
CA GLU A 41 -6.44 5.33 12.09
C GLU A 41 -5.65 4.79 10.90
N ILE A 42 -4.38 4.43 11.11
CA ILE A 42 -3.48 3.88 10.09
C ILE A 42 -3.94 2.47 9.71
N VAL A 43 -4.22 1.65 10.73
CA VAL A 43 -4.66 0.26 10.53
C VAL A 43 -6.00 0.22 9.81
N CYS A 44 -6.96 1.05 10.22
CA CYS A 44 -8.27 1.15 9.58
C CYS A 44 -8.16 1.66 8.14
N ALA A 45 -7.30 2.65 7.88
CA ALA A 45 -7.07 3.14 6.52
C ALA A 45 -6.45 2.07 5.61
N ALA A 46 -5.43 1.36 6.10
CA ALA A 46 -4.82 0.25 5.37
C ALA A 46 -5.81 -0.88 5.11
N HIS A 47 -6.66 -1.21 6.08
CA HIS A 47 -7.70 -2.22 5.89
C HIS A 47 -8.71 -1.81 4.81
N ARG A 48 -9.21 -0.56 4.85
CA ARG A 48 -10.11 -0.04 3.80
C ARG A 48 -9.48 -0.08 2.41
N ALA A 49 -8.21 0.30 2.29
CA ALA A 49 -7.48 0.25 1.01
C ALA A 49 -7.31 -1.20 0.52
N SER A 50 -6.98 -2.12 1.43
CA SER A 50 -6.80 -3.54 1.11
C SER A 50 -8.11 -4.19 0.67
N GLU A 51 -9.22 -3.90 1.35
CA GLU A 51 -10.56 -4.36 0.97
C GLU A 51 -10.96 -3.84 -0.43
N GLU A 52 -10.68 -2.56 -0.71
CA GLU A 52 -10.95 -1.99 -2.04
C GLU A 52 -10.10 -2.64 -3.14
N LEU A 53 -8.82 -2.95 -2.87
CA LEU A 53 -7.97 -3.71 -3.79
C LEU A 53 -8.55 -5.11 -4.04
N ARG A 54 -8.82 -5.87 -2.98
CA ARG A 54 -9.39 -7.22 -3.08
C ARG A 54 -10.70 -7.23 -3.86
N ARG A 55 -11.59 -6.28 -3.55
CA ARG A 55 -12.86 -6.08 -4.26
C ARG A 55 -12.63 -5.84 -5.74
N ARG A 56 -11.75 -4.91 -6.12
CA ARG A 56 -11.42 -4.63 -7.54
C ARG A 56 -10.83 -5.85 -8.24
N ALA A 57 -9.89 -6.54 -7.60
CA ALA A 57 -9.23 -7.72 -8.15
C ALA A 57 -10.23 -8.85 -8.42
N TRP A 58 -11.17 -9.09 -7.49
CA TRP A 58 -12.22 -10.09 -7.63
C TRP A 58 -13.24 -9.75 -8.73
N TYR A 59 -13.68 -8.48 -8.81
CA TYR A 59 -14.64 -8.06 -9.85
C TYR A 59 -14.06 -8.24 -11.26
N ARG A 60 -12.75 -8.07 -11.43
CA ARG A 60 -12.08 -8.22 -12.72
C ARG A 60 -11.90 -9.68 -13.13
N ASP A 61 -11.44 -10.53 -12.22
CA ASP A 61 -11.25 -11.95 -12.50
C ASP A 61 -11.99 -12.78 -11.47
N ARG A 62 -13.14 -13.34 -11.85
CA ARG A 62 -13.95 -14.19 -10.96
C ARG A 62 -13.25 -15.49 -10.55
N ARG A 63 -12.17 -15.87 -11.24
CA ARG A 63 -11.31 -16.99 -10.83
C ARG A 63 -10.38 -16.60 -9.68
N ASN A 64 -10.16 -15.30 -9.45
CA ASN A 64 -9.44 -14.73 -8.33
C ASN A 64 -10.36 -14.66 -7.10
N GLY A 65 -10.75 -15.82 -6.57
CA GLY A 65 -11.81 -15.95 -5.57
C GLY A 65 -11.53 -15.26 -4.23
N ASP A 66 -10.25 -15.07 -3.90
CA ASP A 66 -9.73 -14.40 -2.70
C ASP A 66 -9.42 -12.90 -2.92
N GLY A 67 -9.58 -12.42 -4.16
CA GLY A 67 -9.20 -11.06 -4.52
C GLY A 67 -7.70 -10.81 -4.39
N ALA A 68 -6.86 -11.80 -4.66
CA ALA A 68 -5.41 -11.66 -4.59
C ALA A 68 -4.89 -10.45 -5.37
N PHE A 69 -3.91 -9.76 -4.79
CA PHE A 69 -3.22 -8.62 -5.40
C PHE A 69 -1.73 -8.68 -5.11
N TYR A 70 -0.94 -8.07 -5.99
CA TYR A 70 0.50 -8.03 -5.88
C TYR A 70 0.96 -6.67 -5.38
N GLY A 71 2.03 -6.65 -4.58
CA GLY A 71 2.60 -5.44 -4.02
C GLY A 71 3.89 -5.07 -4.71
N LEU A 72 4.03 -3.80 -5.08
CA LEU A 72 5.26 -3.24 -5.63
C LEU A 72 5.61 -1.96 -4.87
N HIS A 73 6.83 -1.89 -4.35
CA HIS A 73 7.40 -0.66 -3.80
C HIS A 73 8.57 -0.20 -4.67
N VAL A 74 8.51 1.05 -5.13
CA VAL A 74 9.53 1.68 -5.97
C VAL A 74 10.01 2.98 -5.31
N GLN A 75 11.26 3.00 -4.85
CA GLN A 75 11.94 4.21 -4.41
C GLN A 75 12.96 4.65 -5.47
N ARG A 76 12.91 5.90 -5.90
CA ARG A 76 13.82 6.46 -6.91
C ARG A 76 14.51 7.74 -6.44
N ASN A 77 13.78 8.62 -5.78
CA ASN A 77 14.27 9.93 -5.38
C ASN A 77 14.79 9.91 -3.94
N GLY A 78 14.15 9.17 -3.03
CA GLY A 78 14.42 9.30 -1.61
C GLY A 78 13.84 10.61 -1.05
N GLU A 79 14.11 10.88 0.22
CA GLU A 79 13.61 12.09 0.91
C GLU A 79 14.35 13.36 0.47
N ASP A 80 15.63 13.24 0.16
CA ASP A 80 16.54 14.32 -0.25
C ASP A 80 16.76 14.38 -1.78
N GLY A 81 16.11 13.49 -2.53
CA GLY A 81 16.27 13.40 -3.99
C GLY A 81 17.55 12.68 -4.44
N THR A 82 18.33 12.10 -3.53
CA THR A 82 19.65 11.50 -3.86
C THR A 82 19.64 9.98 -3.95
N PHE A 83 18.55 9.28 -3.58
CA PHE A 83 18.54 7.82 -3.51
C PHE A 83 19.01 7.15 -4.81
N GLY A 84 18.52 7.62 -5.96
CA GLY A 84 18.93 7.08 -7.25
C GLY A 84 20.39 7.34 -7.63
N THR A 85 21.02 8.34 -7.02
CA THR A 85 22.45 8.62 -7.17
C THR A 85 23.32 7.84 -6.18
N GLU A 86 22.84 7.60 -4.96
CA GLU A 86 23.55 6.84 -3.93
C GLU A 86 23.45 5.33 -4.16
N HIS A 87 22.31 4.87 -4.66
CA HIS A 87 21.98 3.47 -4.93
C HIS A 87 21.55 3.26 -6.40
N PRO A 88 22.46 3.51 -7.37
CA PRO A 88 22.14 3.34 -8.79
C PRO A 88 21.76 1.90 -9.13
N GLU A 89 22.28 0.90 -8.41
CA GLU A 89 21.94 -0.51 -8.55
C GLU A 89 20.50 -0.84 -8.15
N ALA A 90 19.91 -0.06 -7.24
CA ALA A 90 18.52 -0.21 -6.81
C ALA A 90 17.55 0.53 -7.75
N THR A 91 18.05 1.42 -8.60
CA THR A 91 17.25 2.21 -9.54
C THR A 91 16.94 1.41 -10.79
N VAL A 92 15.73 0.87 -10.84
CA VAL A 92 15.27 0.06 -11.97
C VAL A 92 14.49 0.93 -12.97
N ASN A 93 14.63 0.65 -14.27
CA ASN A 93 13.77 1.25 -15.30
C ASN A 93 12.46 0.45 -15.47
N SER A 94 11.51 0.97 -16.26
CA SER A 94 10.19 0.35 -16.50
C SER A 94 10.28 -1.11 -16.98
N LYS A 95 11.27 -1.44 -17.82
CA LYS A 95 11.47 -2.82 -18.30
C LYS A 95 11.97 -3.74 -17.19
N GLY A 96 12.85 -3.24 -16.34
CA GLY A 96 13.34 -4.01 -15.20
C GLY A 96 12.27 -4.19 -14.12
N LEU A 97 11.37 -3.22 -13.91
CA LEU A 97 10.19 -3.41 -13.05
C LEU A 97 9.28 -4.53 -13.57
N LEU A 98 8.98 -4.53 -14.87
CA LEU A 98 8.21 -5.60 -15.51
C LEU A 98 8.91 -6.97 -15.35
N LYS A 99 10.23 -7.00 -15.51
CA LYS A 99 11.03 -8.22 -15.31
C LYS A 99 10.93 -8.72 -13.86
N ALA A 100 11.13 -7.84 -12.88
CA ALA A 100 11.04 -8.19 -11.46
C ALA A 100 9.66 -8.71 -11.07
N ALA A 101 8.58 -8.07 -11.57
CA ALA A 101 7.21 -8.55 -11.37
C ALA A 101 7.01 -9.98 -11.89
N LYS A 102 7.53 -10.28 -13.10
CA LYS A 102 7.44 -11.63 -13.69
C LYS A 102 8.26 -12.65 -12.90
N GLU A 103 9.48 -12.30 -12.49
CA GLU A 103 10.34 -13.17 -11.69
C GLU A 103 9.76 -13.45 -10.30
N ALA A 104 9.02 -12.50 -9.73
CA ALA A 104 8.27 -12.67 -8.48
C ALA A 104 6.96 -13.47 -8.64
N GLY A 105 6.66 -13.95 -9.84
CA GLY A 105 5.49 -14.79 -10.11
C GLY A 105 4.17 -14.03 -10.22
N PHE A 106 4.20 -12.73 -10.54
CA PHE A 106 2.97 -11.97 -10.74
C PHE A 106 2.23 -12.52 -11.96
N ARG A 107 0.98 -12.93 -11.78
CA ARG A 107 0.15 -13.45 -12.87
C ARG A 107 -0.25 -12.31 -13.79
N LYS A 108 0.00 -12.48 -15.09
CA LYS A 108 -0.42 -11.52 -16.14
C LYS A 108 -1.91 -11.19 -16.03
N GLY A 109 -2.25 -9.90 -16.17
CA GLY A 109 -3.60 -9.37 -15.98
C GLY A 109 -4.05 -9.26 -14.51
N GLY A 110 -3.19 -9.63 -13.57
CA GLY A 110 -3.41 -9.42 -12.14
C GLY A 110 -3.35 -7.94 -11.76
N GLN A 111 -3.80 -7.64 -10.54
CA GLN A 111 -3.72 -6.30 -9.98
C GLN A 111 -2.41 -6.13 -9.21
N VAL A 112 -1.69 -5.05 -9.49
CA VAL A 112 -0.45 -4.65 -8.82
C VAL A 112 -0.70 -3.32 -8.13
N CYS A 113 -0.62 -3.30 -6.80
CA CYS A 113 -0.63 -2.06 -6.04
C CYS A 113 0.78 -1.50 -5.92
N VAL A 114 0.93 -0.20 -6.15
CA VAL A 114 2.22 0.50 -6.20
C VAL A 114 2.28 1.54 -5.09
N SER A 115 3.32 1.45 -4.26
CA SER A 115 3.84 2.55 -3.43
C SER A 115 5.08 3.09 -4.10
N THR A 116 5.13 4.41 -4.33
CA THR A 116 6.24 5.04 -5.06
C THR A 116 6.39 6.51 -4.70
N ASP A 117 7.64 6.98 -4.71
CA ASP A 117 8.00 8.40 -4.67
C ASP A 117 8.21 9.01 -6.08
N GLU A 118 8.15 8.18 -7.11
CA GLU A 118 8.19 8.62 -8.51
C GLU A 118 6.89 9.33 -8.90
N MET A 119 7.04 10.56 -9.40
CA MET A 119 5.94 11.41 -9.84
C MET A 119 5.61 11.20 -11.32
N ASP A 120 6.58 10.75 -12.11
CA ASP A 120 6.37 10.41 -13.52
C ASP A 120 5.74 9.03 -13.68
N ARG A 121 4.42 9.01 -13.94
CA ARG A 121 3.67 7.77 -14.17
C ARG A 121 4.13 7.02 -15.44
N ALA A 122 4.77 7.70 -16.40
CA ALA A 122 5.32 7.03 -17.58
C ALA A 122 6.38 5.98 -17.21
N HIS A 123 6.97 6.10 -16.01
CA HIS A 123 7.85 5.07 -15.45
C HIS A 123 7.18 3.70 -15.32
N PHE A 124 5.86 3.63 -15.21
CA PHE A 124 5.10 2.39 -15.02
C PHE A 124 4.40 1.89 -16.29
N ASP A 125 4.54 2.56 -17.44
CA ASP A 125 3.84 2.22 -18.69
C ASP A 125 4.01 0.74 -19.08
N LYS A 126 5.23 0.19 -18.92
CA LYS A 126 5.51 -1.23 -19.22
C LYS A 126 4.84 -2.21 -18.26
N LEU A 127 4.58 -1.77 -17.03
CA LEU A 127 3.83 -2.55 -16.06
C LEU A 127 2.33 -2.48 -16.39
N ASP A 128 1.82 -1.29 -16.73
CA ASP A 128 0.42 -1.05 -17.16
C ASP A 128 0.04 -1.80 -18.44
N GLU A 129 1.01 -2.13 -19.31
CA GLU A 129 0.78 -2.96 -20.50
C GLU A 129 0.37 -4.41 -20.14
N GLU A 130 0.77 -4.94 -18.98
CA GLU A 130 0.57 -6.36 -18.63
C GLU A 130 -0.25 -6.59 -17.34
N TYR A 131 -0.33 -5.59 -16.48
CA TYR A 131 -1.02 -5.64 -15.20
C TYR A 131 -1.93 -4.45 -15.05
N GLU A 132 -2.89 -4.55 -14.13
CA GLU A 132 -3.56 -3.35 -13.66
C GLU A 132 -2.73 -2.73 -12.54
N VAL A 133 -2.21 -1.53 -12.77
CA VAL A 133 -1.53 -0.77 -11.73
C VAL A 133 -2.53 0.08 -10.94
N VAL A 134 -2.44 0.00 -9.62
CA VAL A 134 -3.20 0.85 -8.69
C VAL A 134 -2.24 1.54 -7.73
N TYR A 135 -2.24 2.86 -7.70
CA TYR A 135 -1.38 3.63 -6.79
C TYR A 135 -2.03 3.71 -5.40
N LEU A 136 -1.28 3.34 -4.36
CA LEU A 136 -1.79 3.34 -2.99
C LEU A 136 -2.05 4.75 -2.45
N SER A 137 -1.23 5.70 -2.84
CA SER A 137 -1.40 7.11 -2.51
C SER A 137 -2.76 7.66 -2.94
N ASP A 138 -3.27 7.24 -4.10
CA ASP A 138 -4.60 7.63 -4.60
C ASP A 138 -5.73 7.06 -3.72
N LEU A 139 -5.59 5.82 -3.23
CA LEU A 139 -6.56 5.17 -2.34
C LEU A 139 -6.56 5.78 -0.93
N LEU A 140 -5.38 6.08 -0.39
CA LEU A 140 -5.21 6.50 1.00
C LEU A 140 -5.50 7.99 1.22
N ARG A 141 -5.33 8.83 0.18
CA ARG A 141 -5.68 10.26 0.24
C ARG A 141 -7.20 10.53 0.17
N GLY A 142 -8.03 9.50 0.05
CA GLY A 142 -9.49 9.65 0.00
C GLY A 142 -10.00 10.10 -1.37
N GLY A 143 -9.24 9.88 -2.44
CA GLY A 143 -9.74 10.10 -3.79
C GLY A 143 -10.97 9.23 -4.04
N ASN A 144 -12.10 9.85 -4.40
CA ASN A 144 -13.14 9.16 -5.14
C ASN A 144 -12.45 8.33 -6.22
N GLY A 145 -12.73 7.04 -6.29
CA GLY A 145 -12.15 6.10 -7.23
C GLY A 145 -12.49 6.43 -8.68
N ASN A 146 -12.01 7.56 -9.17
CA ASN A 146 -11.99 7.89 -10.58
C ASN A 146 -10.92 7.00 -11.20
N ALA A 147 -11.43 5.97 -11.87
CA ALA A 147 -10.81 5.37 -13.02
C ALA A 147 -10.07 6.44 -13.84
N VAL A 148 -8.75 6.34 -13.91
CA VAL A 148 -7.97 7.09 -14.89
C VAL A 148 -7.08 6.10 -15.65
N SER A 149 -7.58 5.80 -16.84
CA SER A 149 -6.91 5.38 -18.08
C SER A 149 -5.98 4.18 -18.07
N GLY A 150 -6.55 2.98 -18.12
CA GLY A 150 -6.08 1.96 -19.05
C GLY A 150 -6.69 2.22 -20.43
N LYS A 151 -5.87 2.52 -21.45
CA LYS A 151 -6.32 2.58 -22.86
C LYS A 151 -6.83 1.19 -23.28
N GLY A 152 -8.13 0.96 -23.14
CA GLY A 152 -8.81 -0.22 -23.66
C GLY A 152 -10.25 0.15 -24.01
N GLY A 153 -10.53 0.31 -25.30
CA GLY A 153 -11.87 0.64 -25.79
C GLY A 153 -12.87 -0.46 -25.45
N GLY A 154 -13.70 -0.20 -24.43
CA GLY A 154 -14.89 -0.97 -24.11
C GLY A 154 -16.04 -0.01 -23.84
N ARG A 155 -16.97 0.09 -24.79
CA ARG A 155 -18.19 0.90 -24.71
C ARG A 155 -19.00 0.53 -23.46
N PHE A 156 -19.04 1.40 -22.46
CA PHE A 156 -20.10 1.39 -21.43
C PHE A 156 -21.13 2.46 -21.80
N GLY A 157 -22.18 2.04 -22.50
CA GLY A 157 -23.44 2.77 -22.61
C GLY A 157 -24.50 2.02 -21.82
N GLY A 158 -25.13 2.68 -20.85
CA GLY A 158 -26.23 2.11 -20.07
C GLY A 158 -26.55 2.99 -18.87
N GLY A 159 -27.57 3.84 -19.03
CA GLY A 159 -27.98 4.85 -18.06
C GLY A 159 -28.53 4.31 -16.74
N LEU A 160 -28.51 5.21 -15.76
CA LEU A 160 -29.03 5.15 -14.40
C LEU A 160 -30.47 4.61 -14.33
N SER A 161 -30.77 3.83 -13.28
CA SER A 161 -32.03 4.02 -12.55
C SER A 161 -31.86 3.73 -11.07
N SER A 162 -32.54 4.58 -10.31
CA SER A 162 -32.63 4.72 -8.87
C SER A 162 -33.38 3.59 -8.17
N GLY A 163 -32.97 3.29 -6.93
CA GLY A 163 -33.86 2.85 -5.85
C GLY A 163 -34.15 1.34 -5.76
N ALA A 164 -33.49 0.68 -4.81
CA ALA A 164 -34.07 -0.39 -4.00
C ALA A 164 -33.14 -0.69 -2.83
N GLY A 165 -33.63 -0.46 -1.61
CA GLY A 165 -32.90 -0.75 -0.37
C GLY A 165 -32.77 -2.25 -0.13
N ILE A 166 -31.67 -2.64 0.51
CA ILE A 166 -31.61 -3.88 1.28
C ILE A 166 -31.24 -3.48 2.71
N ALA A 167 -32.15 -3.83 3.61
CA ALA A 167 -32.16 -3.46 5.01
C ALA A 167 -30.96 -4.05 5.76
N ALA A 168 -30.31 -3.20 6.57
CA ALA A 168 -29.45 -3.62 7.65
C ALA A 168 -30.32 -4.15 8.80
N SER A 169 -30.27 -5.45 9.05
CA SER A 169 -30.88 -6.09 10.22
C SER A 169 -29.88 -6.09 11.38
N GLY A 170 -30.06 -5.11 12.28
CA GLY A 170 -29.98 -5.20 13.74
C GLY A 170 -28.85 -5.99 14.42
N TYR A 171 -27.99 -5.27 15.13
CA TYR A 171 -27.74 -5.51 16.56
C TYR A 171 -27.59 -4.15 17.26
N GLY A 172 -28.48 -3.88 18.21
CA GLY A 172 -28.57 -2.62 18.96
C GLY A 172 -27.81 -2.64 20.29
N SER A 173 -27.20 -1.48 20.57
CA SER A 173 -27.08 -0.75 21.84
C SER A 173 -26.56 -1.44 23.12
N ASN A 174 -25.43 -0.96 23.66
CA ASN A 174 -25.43 0.05 24.74
C ASN A 174 -24.02 0.48 25.17
N GLY A 175 -23.82 1.80 25.28
CA GLY A 175 -23.05 2.46 26.34
C GLY A 175 -21.53 2.56 26.22
N GLY A 176 -21.03 3.71 25.73
CA GLY A 176 -19.64 4.13 25.94
C GLY A 176 -19.12 5.06 24.84
N SER A 177 -19.03 6.35 25.16
CA SER A 177 -18.56 7.42 24.28
C SER A 177 -17.17 7.18 23.70
N LEU A 178 -17.08 6.94 22.39
CA LEU A 178 -15.89 7.20 21.58
C LEU A 178 -16.42 7.66 20.21
N GLY A 179 -16.22 8.95 19.94
CA GLY A 179 -16.66 9.61 18.73
C GLY A 179 -15.91 9.09 17.50
N ALA A 180 -16.33 7.95 16.98
CA ALA A 180 -16.05 7.52 15.62
C ALA A 180 -17.30 7.81 14.79
N THR A 181 -17.56 9.09 14.52
CA THR A 181 -18.35 9.47 13.35
C THR A 181 -17.61 8.97 12.12
N VAL A 182 -18.15 7.88 11.58
CA VAL A 182 -17.79 7.26 10.32
C VAL A 182 -18.04 8.27 9.20
N GLU A 183 -17.05 9.10 8.90
CA GLU A 183 -17.06 9.86 7.66
C GLU A 183 -16.49 8.99 6.54
N ARG A 184 -17.38 8.50 5.68
CA ARG A 184 -17.06 8.25 4.27
C ARG A 184 -16.59 9.57 3.65
N GLY A 185 -15.32 9.94 3.81
CA GLY A 185 -14.81 11.18 3.22
C GLY A 185 -13.48 11.73 3.76
N GLY A 186 -12.98 11.24 4.90
CA GLY A 186 -11.68 11.70 5.43
C GLY A 186 -10.51 10.93 4.84
N GLY A 187 -9.71 11.56 3.96
CA GLY A 187 -8.39 11.04 3.58
C GLY A 187 -7.48 10.91 4.80
N LEU A 188 -6.54 9.96 4.76
CA LEU A 188 -5.55 9.80 5.83
C LEU A 188 -4.60 11.02 5.83
N ASP A 189 -4.22 11.50 7.02
CA ASP A 189 -3.20 12.55 7.15
C ASP A 189 -1.96 12.14 6.33
N PRO A 190 -1.44 13.00 5.43
CA PRO A 190 -0.31 12.67 4.57
C PRO A 190 0.89 12.06 5.30
N LYS A 191 1.16 12.47 6.54
CA LYS A 191 2.27 11.92 7.33
C LYS A 191 2.11 10.44 7.67
N TYR A 192 0.89 9.92 7.67
CA TYR A 192 0.55 8.54 7.98
C TYR A 192 0.44 7.64 6.75
N ILE A 193 0.45 8.21 5.54
CA ILE A 193 0.31 7.44 4.29
C ILE A 193 1.39 6.36 4.16
N PRO A 194 2.69 6.65 4.30
CA PRO A 194 3.71 5.62 4.12
C PRO A 194 3.56 4.44 5.08
N MET A 195 3.13 4.70 6.33
CA MET A 195 2.86 3.65 7.31
C MET A 195 1.66 2.77 6.92
N ALA A 196 0.60 3.39 6.37
CA ALA A 196 -0.53 2.64 5.84
C ALA A 196 -0.15 1.84 4.58
N GLU A 197 0.68 2.38 3.69
CA GLU A 197 1.18 1.67 2.51
C GLU A 197 1.99 0.42 2.90
N GLN A 198 2.85 0.50 3.93
CA GLN A 198 3.58 -0.66 4.44
C GLN A 198 2.65 -1.78 4.91
N LEU A 199 1.53 -1.43 5.56
CA LEU A 199 0.52 -2.40 5.98
C LEU A 199 -0.25 -2.99 4.79
N VAL A 200 -0.59 -2.20 3.78
CA VAL A 200 -1.28 -2.72 2.59
C VAL A 200 -0.36 -3.68 1.82
N LEU A 201 0.90 -3.32 1.64
CA LEU A 201 1.90 -4.13 0.93
C LEU A 201 2.26 -5.41 1.68
N SER A 202 2.22 -5.40 3.02
CA SER A 202 2.43 -6.62 3.81
C SER A 202 1.30 -7.65 3.62
N LEU A 203 0.11 -7.22 3.21
CA LEU A 203 -1.04 -8.07 2.93
C LEU A 203 -1.12 -8.58 1.48
N ALA A 204 -0.22 -8.13 0.60
CA ALA A 204 -0.16 -8.59 -0.79
C ALA A 204 0.22 -10.08 -0.88
N ASP A 205 -0.20 -10.78 -1.92
CA ASP A 205 0.11 -12.20 -2.12
C ASP A 205 1.60 -12.41 -2.42
N SER A 206 2.12 -11.61 -3.35
CA SER A 206 3.56 -11.48 -3.62
C SER A 206 3.97 -10.02 -3.50
N PHE A 207 5.20 -9.77 -3.06
CA PHE A 207 5.75 -8.43 -2.89
C PHE A 207 7.13 -8.30 -3.54
N VAL A 208 7.31 -7.22 -4.30
CA VAL A 208 8.60 -6.77 -4.85
C VAL A 208 8.89 -5.39 -4.27
N GLY A 209 10.06 -5.19 -3.69
CA GLY A 209 10.47 -3.91 -3.14
C GLY A 209 11.83 -3.44 -3.65
N THR A 210 12.07 -2.14 -3.57
CA THR A 210 13.40 -1.55 -3.85
C THR A 210 14.41 -1.93 -2.77
N TYR A 211 15.57 -2.42 -3.23
CA TYR A 211 16.73 -2.76 -2.41
C TYR A 211 17.26 -1.53 -1.66
N HIS A 212 17.96 -1.71 -0.53
CA HIS A 212 18.47 -0.64 0.35
C HIS A 212 17.44 0.28 1.04
N THR A 213 16.13 0.12 0.79
CA THR A 213 15.13 0.97 1.45
C THR A 213 14.67 0.40 2.79
N ALA A 214 14.63 1.26 3.82
CA ALA A 214 14.01 0.94 5.10
C ALA A 214 12.53 0.55 4.95
N PHE A 215 11.84 1.18 3.99
CA PHE A 215 10.45 0.90 3.67
C PHE A 215 10.24 -0.57 3.23
N SER A 216 10.94 -1.03 2.20
CA SER A 216 10.85 -2.43 1.75
C SER A 216 11.28 -3.39 2.85
N GLY A 217 12.36 -3.05 3.56
CA GLY A 217 12.87 -3.86 4.67
C GLY A 217 11.83 -4.07 5.76
N TYR A 218 11.04 -3.03 6.07
CA TYR A 218 9.96 -3.13 7.04
C TYR A 218 8.77 -3.94 6.52
N VAL A 219 8.39 -3.78 5.25
CA VAL A 219 7.35 -4.64 4.63
C VAL A 219 7.74 -6.12 4.71
N HIS A 220 8.98 -6.48 4.37
CA HIS A 220 9.45 -7.86 4.51
C HIS A 220 9.37 -8.36 5.95
N ARG A 221 9.64 -7.50 6.94
CA ARG A 221 9.50 -7.84 8.36
C ARG A 221 8.05 -8.02 8.80
N LEU A 222 7.09 -7.30 8.22
CA LEU A 222 5.67 -7.49 8.51
C LEU A 222 5.13 -8.80 7.90
N ARG A 223 5.76 -9.29 6.83
CA ARG A 223 5.36 -10.52 6.11
C ARG A 223 5.90 -11.82 6.72
N GLY A 224 6.89 -11.75 7.62
CA GLY A 224 7.57 -12.92 8.22
C GLY A 224 7.55 -12.91 9.74
#